data_AF-A0A2N2M268-F1
#
_entry.id   AF-A0A2N2M268-F1
#
_cell.length_a   1.000
_cell.length_b   1.000
_cell.length_c   1.000
_cell.angle_alpha   90.00
_cell.angle_beta   90.00
_cell.angle_gamma   90.00
#
_symmetry.space_group_name_H-M   'P 1'
#
loop_
_entity.id
_entity.type
_entity.pdbx_description
1 polymer ?
#
loop_
_entity_poly.entity_id
_entity_poly.type
_entity_poly.pdbx_seq_one_letter_code
_entity_poly.pdbx_strand_id
1 'polypeptide(L)'
;MAEKSEVNYEQLENIIKRFRSEADAVNQLLTQTKGRVEGLHGTGWVGRGSDQFFGEMEQLVLPAMGRLVQALHTAAGAADNIAKIYHNAEDQGQGIFKMLGE
;
A
#
# COMPACT_ATOMS: atom_id res chain seq x y z
N MET A 1 16.52 -11.34 30.17
CA MET A 1 15.61 -12.33 29.56
C MET A 1 15.17 -11.70 28.26
N ALA A 2 15.76 -12.10 27.14
CA ALA A 2 15.41 -11.53 25.84
C ALA A 2 13.98 -11.97 25.53
N GLU A 3 13.09 -10.98 25.37
CA GLU A 3 11.73 -11.17 24.89
C GLU A 3 11.82 -12.01 23.61
N LYS A 4 11.23 -13.22 23.63
CA LYS A 4 11.34 -14.18 22.54
C LYS A 4 10.58 -13.62 21.33
N SER A 5 11.28 -12.84 20.52
CA SER A 5 10.76 -12.25 19.29
C SER A 5 10.76 -13.30 18.17
N GLU A 6 9.88 -14.30 18.26
CA GLU A 6 9.51 -15.10 17.09
C GLU A 6 8.65 -14.22 16.19
N VAL A 7 9.28 -13.53 15.24
CA VAL A 7 8.52 -12.90 14.16
C VAL A 7 7.94 -14.01 13.31
N ASN A 8 6.61 -14.07 13.24
CA ASN A 8 5.95 -14.96 12.32
C ASN A 8 6.07 -14.39 10.90
N TYR A 9 7.18 -14.72 10.24
CA TYR A 9 7.49 -14.28 8.87
C TYR A 9 6.37 -14.59 7.89
N GLU A 10 5.70 -15.74 8.05
CA GLU A 10 4.57 -16.14 7.20
C GLU A 10 3.37 -15.20 7.37
N GLN A 11 3.05 -14.81 8.60
CA GLN A 11 2.00 -13.83 8.86
C GLN A 11 2.37 -12.44 8.32
N LEU A 12 3.64 -12.02 8.48
CA LEU A 12 4.10 -10.74 7.98
C LEU A 12 4.07 -10.68 6.44
N GLU A 13 4.52 -11.74 5.77
CA GLU A 13 4.38 -11.87 4.32
C GLU A 13 2.93 -11.84 3.86
N ASN A 14 2.02 -12.51 4.57
CA ASN A 14 0.61 -12.50 4.25
C ASN A 14 0.01 -11.09 4.38
N ILE A 15 0.41 -10.32 5.40
CA ILE A 15 0.00 -8.92 5.57
C ILE A 15 0.55 -8.05 4.43
N ILE A 16 1.82 -8.21 4.06
CA ILE A 16 2.45 -7.49 2.94
C ILE A 16 1.69 -7.77 1.64
N LYS A 17 1.40 -9.05 1.35
CA LYS A 17 0.65 -9.46 0.16
C LYS A 17 -0.75 -8.84 0.14
N ARG A 18 -1.46 -8.82 1.28
CA ARG A 18 -2.78 -8.18 1.40
C ARG A 18 -2.70 -6.68 1.12
N PHE A 19 -1.78 -5.96 1.74
CA PHE A 19 -1.65 -4.52 1.48
C PHE A 19 -1.36 -4.19 0.03
N ARG A 20 -0.48 -4.97 -0.63
CA ARG A 20 -0.21 -4.80 -2.07
C ARG A 20 -1.45 -5.07 -2.92
N SER A 21 -2.15 -6.19 -2.66
CA SER A 21 -3.37 -6.55 -3.39
C SER A 21 -4.48 -5.50 -3.25
N GLU A 22 -4.69 -4.98 -2.04
CA GLU A 22 -5.69 -3.93 -1.80
C GLU A 22 -5.28 -2.61 -2.47
N ALA A 23 -4.00 -2.24 -2.43
CA ALA A 23 -3.50 -1.06 -3.13
C ALA A 23 -3.77 -1.13 -4.64
N ASP A 24 -3.47 -2.29 -5.25
CA ASP A 24 -3.67 -2.52 -6.68
C ASP A 24 -5.17 -2.49 -7.04
N ALA A 25 -6.03 -3.12 -6.24
CA ALA A 25 -7.47 -3.10 -6.44
C ALA A 25 -8.05 -1.68 -6.36
N VAL A 26 -7.66 -0.90 -5.36
CA VAL A 26 -8.09 0.50 -5.21
C VAL A 26 -7.55 1.36 -6.36
N ASN A 27 -6.31 1.13 -6.80
CA ASN A 27 -5.73 1.86 -7.92
C ASN A 27 -6.44 1.56 -9.25
N GLN A 28 -6.85 0.31 -9.46
CA GLN A 28 -7.64 -0.08 -10.62
C GLN A 28 -9.03 0.57 -10.59
N LEU A 29 -9.67 0.61 -9.42
CA LEU A 29 -10.96 1.30 -9.24
C LEU A 29 -10.82 2.81 -9.48
N LEU A 30 -9.74 3.43 -8.99
CA LEU A 30 -9.44 4.84 -9.20
C LEU A 30 -9.28 5.15 -10.70
N THR A 31 -8.50 4.34 -11.41
CA THR A 31 -8.27 4.51 -12.86
C THR A 31 -9.57 4.40 -13.66
N GLN A 32 -10.40 3.40 -13.34
CA GLN A 32 -11.72 3.23 -13.97
C GLN A 32 -12.65 4.41 -13.67
N THR A 33 -12.66 4.88 -12.42
CA THR A 33 -13.49 6.01 -11.99
C THR A 33 -13.07 7.27 -12.72
N LYS A 34 -11.77 7.56 -12.78
CA LYS A 34 -11.21 8.70 -13.51
C LYS A 34 -11.60 8.65 -15.00
N GLY A 35 -11.43 7.50 -15.65
CA GLY A 35 -11.82 7.35 -17.06
C GLY A 35 -13.31 7.57 -17.32
N ARG A 36 -14.18 7.15 -16.38
CA ARG A 36 -15.62 7.40 -16.48
C ARG A 36 -15.96 8.88 -16.27
N VAL A 37 -15.30 9.55 -15.32
CA VAL A 37 -15.47 11.00 -15.08
C VAL A 37 -15.03 11.78 -16.30
N GLU A 38 -13.84 11.49 -16.85
CA GLU A 38 -13.36 12.11 -18.09
C GLU A 38 -14.30 11.84 -19.26
N GLY A 39 -14.87 10.64 -19.36
CA GLY A 39 -15.86 10.28 -20.36
C GLY A 39 -17.19 11.03 -20.23
N LEU A 40 -17.51 11.59 -19.07
CA LEU A 40 -18.66 12.49 -18.89
C LEU A 40 -18.34 13.91 -19.35
N HIS A 41 -17.05 14.30 -19.34
CA HIS A 41 -16.60 15.60 -19.78
C HIS A 41 -16.75 15.73 -21.30
N GLY A 42 -17.52 16.72 -21.76
CA GLY A 42 -17.77 16.94 -23.19
C GLY A 42 -18.93 16.16 -23.81
N THR A 43 -19.71 15.39 -23.02
CA THR A 43 -20.92 14.68 -23.50
C THR A 43 -22.19 15.54 -23.54
N GLY A 44 -22.06 16.85 -23.34
CA GLY A 44 -23.19 17.77 -23.26
C GLY A 44 -23.80 17.91 -21.87
N TRP A 45 -23.23 17.25 -20.85
CA TRP A 45 -23.54 17.53 -19.46
C TRP A 45 -22.88 18.85 -19.02
N VAL A 46 -23.65 19.94 -19.10
CA VAL A 46 -23.20 21.31 -18.83
C VAL A 46 -24.15 21.99 -17.85
N GLY A 47 -23.59 22.64 -16.84
CA GLY A 47 -24.31 23.44 -15.85
C GLY A 47 -23.70 23.33 -14.45
N ARG A 48 -24.28 24.05 -13.48
CA ARG A 48 -23.72 24.12 -12.11
C ARG A 48 -23.53 22.75 -11.45
N GLY A 49 -24.40 21.78 -11.73
CA GLY A 49 -24.30 20.42 -11.19
C GLY A 49 -23.13 19.63 -11.77
N SER A 50 -22.82 19.80 -13.07
CA SER A 50 -21.64 19.17 -13.67
C SER A 50 -20.36 19.82 -13.13
N ASP A 51 -20.33 21.16 -13.05
CA ASP A 51 -19.16 21.91 -12.58
C ASP A 51 -18.81 21.54 -11.13
N GLN A 52 -19.83 21.44 -10.26
CA GLN A 52 -19.64 21.03 -8.87
C GLN A 52 -19.18 19.57 -8.78
N PHE A 53 -19.77 18.66 -9.55
CA PHE A 53 -19.38 17.25 -9.56
C PHE A 53 -17.91 17.08 -10.00
N PHE A 54 -17.51 17.70 -11.11
CA PHE A 54 -16.13 17.62 -11.60
C PHE A 54 -15.16 18.26 -10.59
N GLY A 55 -15.54 19.39 -10.00
CA GLY A 55 -14.77 20.03 -8.93
C GLY A 55 -14.56 19.11 -7.72
N GLU A 56 -15.62 18.47 -7.22
CA GLU A 56 -15.51 17.54 -6.09
C GLU A 56 -14.66 16.31 -6.43
N MET A 57 -14.81 15.77 -7.64
CA MET A 57 -14.01 14.64 -8.10
C MET A 57 -12.52 15.00 -8.17
N GLU A 58 -12.16 16.13 -8.76
CA GLU A 58 -10.76 16.54 -8.94
C GLU A 58 -10.10 17.05 -7.66
N GLN A 59 -10.86 17.73 -6.79
CA GLN A 59 -10.29 18.37 -5.60
C GLN A 59 -10.29 17.47 -4.37
N LEU A 60 -11.27 16.58 -4.23
CA LEU A 60 -11.47 15.79 -3.03
C LEU A 60 -11.35 14.30 -3.29
N VAL A 61 -12.20 13.75 -4.17
CA VAL A 61 -12.39 12.30 -4.28
C VAL A 61 -11.18 11.61 -4.90
N LEU A 62 -10.78 12.00 -6.11
CA LEU A 62 -9.64 11.38 -6.80
C LEU A 62 -8.33 11.56 -6.02
N PRO A 63 -8.02 12.75 -5.45
CA PRO A 63 -6.85 12.89 -4.59
C PRO A 63 -6.91 12.04 -3.32
N ALA A 64 -8.06 11.93 -2.66
CA ALA A 64 -8.20 11.11 -1.45
C ALA A 64 -7.98 9.63 -1.74
N MET A 65 -8.53 9.12 -2.85
CA MET A 65 -8.29 7.74 -3.29
C MET A 65 -6.81 7.53 -3.65
N GLY A 66 -6.17 8.49 -4.31
CA GLY A 66 -4.72 8.43 -4.59
C GLY A 66 -3.88 8.37 -3.31
N ARG A 67 -4.23 9.16 -2.29
CA ARG A 67 -3.57 9.09 -0.97
C ARG A 67 -3.78 7.74 -0.29
N LEU A 68 -4.95 7.11 -0.43
CA LEU A 68 -5.22 5.78 0.11
C LEU A 68 -4.33 4.72 -0.55
N VAL A 69 -4.23 4.71 -1.88
CA VAL A 69 -3.33 3.81 -2.62
C VAL A 69 -1.89 3.99 -2.15
N GLN A 70 -1.43 5.24 -2.03
CA GLN A 70 -0.09 5.53 -1.53
C GLN A 70 0.13 5.02 -0.11
N ALA A 71 -0.84 5.22 0.79
CA ALA A 71 -0.75 4.76 2.18
C ALA A 71 -0.65 3.22 2.26
N LEU A 72 -1.40 2.49 1.45
CA LEU A 72 -1.36 1.03 1.39
C LEU A 72 0.00 0.52 0.88
N HIS A 73 0.57 1.14 -0.16
CA HIS A 73 1.92 0.81 -0.62
C HIS A 73 2.99 1.14 0.42
N THR A 74 2.88 2.28 1.10
CA THR A 74 3.81 2.65 2.18
C THR A 74 3.73 1.66 3.34
N ALA A 75 2.54 1.22 3.74
CA ALA A 75 2.35 0.20 4.76
C ALA A 75 2.99 -1.15 4.36
N ALA A 76 2.78 -1.59 3.11
CA ALA A 76 3.42 -2.78 2.57
C ALA A 76 4.96 -2.68 2.59
N GLY A 77 5.50 -1.52 2.21
CA GLY A 77 6.95 -1.27 2.23
C GLY A 77 7.53 -1.24 3.65
N ALA A 78 6.83 -0.64 4.61
CA ALA A 78 7.23 -0.64 6.01
C ALA A 78 7.27 -2.07 6.58
N ALA A 79 6.25 -2.88 6.30
CA ALA A 79 6.22 -4.28 6.72
C ALA A 79 7.33 -5.12 6.07
N ASP A 80 7.64 -4.90 4.79
CA ASP A 80 8.75 -5.54 4.06
C ASP A 80 10.12 -5.17 4.68
N ASN A 81 10.31 -3.91 5.06
CA ASN A 81 11.52 -3.47 5.76
C ASN A 81 11.68 -4.12 7.13
N ILE A 82 10.59 -4.25 7.89
CA ILE A 82 10.60 -4.96 9.18
C ILE A 82 11.03 -6.41 8.96
N ALA A 83 10.44 -7.12 7.99
CA ALA A 83 10.80 -8.51 7.67
C ALA A 83 12.30 -8.66 7.38
N LYS A 84 12.87 -7.74 6.58
CA LYS A 84 14.29 -7.73 6.23
C LYS A 84 15.20 -7.47 7.42
N ILE A 85 14.84 -6.55 8.31
CA ILE A 85 15.63 -6.26 9.53
C ILE A 85 15.73 -7.51 10.40
N TYR A 86 14.60 -8.21 10.60
CA TYR A 86 14.56 -9.43 11.40
C TYR A 86 15.37 -10.57 10.75
N HIS A 87 15.21 -10.79 9.45
CA HIS A 87 15.96 -11.82 8.74
C HIS A 87 17.48 -11.57 8.80
N ASN A 88 17.92 -10.34 8.57
CA ASN A 88 19.33 -9.96 8.65
C ASN A 88 19.90 -10.13 10.08
N ALA A 89 19.10 -9.84 11.11
CA ALA A 89 19.51 -10.00 12.50
C ALA A 89 19.68 -11.49 12.87
N GLU A 90 18.80 -12.36 12.36
CA GLU A 90 18.94 -13.81 12.52
C GLU A 90 20.19 -14.36 11.82
N ASP A 91 20.45 -13.96 10.58
CA ASP A 91 21.63 -14.38 9.83
C ASP A 91 22.93 -13.98 10.53
N GLN A 92 23.01 -12.75 11.05
CA GLN A 92 24.15 -12.27 11.83
C GLN A 92 24.33 -13.05 13.13
N GLY A 93 23.24 -13.34 13.85
CA GLY A 93 23.26 -14.14 15.07
C GLY A 93 23.75 -15.57 14.80
N GLN A 94 23.22 -16.23 13.77
CA GLN A 94 23.66 -17.57 13.37
C GLN A 94 25.14 -17.60 12.96
N GLY A 95 25.62 -16.56 12.28
CA GLY A 95 27.04 -16.41 11.93
C GLY A 95 27.94 -16.38 13.16
N ILE A 96 27.56 -15.62 14.20
CA ILE A 96 28.31 -15.53 15.46
C ILE A 96 28.30 -16.89 16.20
N PHE A 97 27.16 -17.57 16.27
CA PHE A 97 27.07 -18.88 16.94
C PHE A 97 27.84 -19.98 16.21
N LYS A 98 27.88 -19.96 14.87
CA LYS A 98 28.76 -20.86 14.10
C LYS A 98 30.23 -20.58 14.36
N MET A 99 30.62 -19.31 14.44
CA MET A 99 32.02 -18.89 14.64
C MET A 99 32.53 -19.16 16.07
N LEU A 100 31.64 -19.24 17.06
CA LEU A 100 31.95 -19.58 18.46
C LEU A 100 31.88 -21.09 18.75
N GLY A 101 31.34 -21.89 17.82
CA GLY A 101 31.17 -23.34 17.95
C GLY A 101 32.28 -24.18 17.29
N GLU A 102 33.22 -23.54 16.59
CA GLU A 102 34.52 -24.09 16.16
C GLU A 102 35.63 -23.63 17.12
#